data_AF-A0A8X6J8J1-F1
#
_entry.id   AF-A0A8X6J8J1-F1
#
_cell.length_a   1.000
_cell.length_b   1.000
_cell.length_c   1.000
_cell.angle_alpha   90.00
_cell.angle_beta   90.00
_cell.angle_gamma   90.00
#
_symmetry.space_group_name_H-M   'P 1'
#
loop_
_entity.id
_entity.type
_entity.pdbx_description
1 polymer ?
#
loop_
_entity_poly.entity_id
_entity_poly.type
_entity_poly.pdbx_seq_one_letter_code
_entity_poly.pdbx_strand_id
1 'polypeptide(L)'
;MKGETSNGKSKLFEILARVFGGYYHCIQSDNLKPGSSSANPTPDLASTLFNCRIVTTEELEGKLNENRVKQITGNSCVTFRNMYESSQGGIPTAKLFTTTNNLPDCRATEAFQDRVVAIPFMSRFVNKPHRSKYGSTDMERMNMWWNDRTLGVF
;
A
#
# COMPACT_ATOMS: atom_id res chain seq x y z
N MET A 1 1.68 -0.63 -6.09
CA MET A 1 1.70 -1.39 -7.37
C MET A 1 1.20 -0.49 -8.49
N LYS A 2 2.10 0.00 -9.34
CA LYS A 2 1.81 0.92 -10.45
C LYS A 2 1.71 0.14 -11.76
N GLY A 3 0.81 0.52 -12.66
CA GLY A 3 0.58 -0.16 -13.95
C GLY A 3 -0.81 0.15 -14.50
N GLU A 4 -1.06 -0.16 -15.75
CA GLU A 4 -2.35 0.08 -16.42
C GLU A 4 -3.38 -1.03 -16.11
N THR A 5 -4.60 -0.84 -16.63
CA THR A 5 -5.67 -1.84 -16.62
C THR A 5 -5.24 -3.10 -17.36
N SER A 6 -5.69 -4.26 -16.87
CA SER A 6 -5.38 -5.60 -17.40
C SER A 6 -3.94 -6.08 -17.19
N ASN A 7 -3.27 -5.59 -16.14
CA ASN A 7 -1.91 -6.02 -15.79
C ASN A 7 -1.84 -7.07 -14.68
N GLY A 8 -2.97 -7.70 -14.33
CA GLY A 8 -3.02 -8.81 -13.36
C GLY A 8 -2.91 -8.42 -11.88
N LYS A 9 -2.83 -7.13 -11.55
CA LYS A 9 -2.73 -6.64 -10.16
C LYS A 9 -3.88 -7.12 -9.27
N SER A 10 -5.12 -6.98 -9.75
CA SER A 10 -6.32 -7.43 -9.01
C SER A 10 -6.30 -8.95 -8.81
N LYS A 11 -5.78 -9.71 -9.78
CA LYS A 11 -5.62 -11.16 -9.64
C LYS A 11 -4.60 -11.53 -8.57
N LEU A 12 -3.51 -10.76 -8.44
CA LEU A 12 -2.54 -10.95 -7.36
C LEU A 12 -3.19 -10.74 -5.98
N PHE A 13 -3.99 -9.69 -5.82
CA PHE A 13 -4.73 -9.47 -4.57
C PHE A 13 -5.71 -10.60 -4.27
N GLU A 14 -6.40 -11.12 -5.29
CA GLU A 14 -7.27 -12.29 -5.16
C GLU A 14 -6.52 -13.56 -4.71
N ILE A 15 -5.28 -13.75 -5.19
CA ILE A 15 -4.41 -14.86 -4.76
C ILE A 15 -3.97 -14.64 -3.31
N LEU A 16 -3.51 -13.43 -2.96
CA LEU A 16 -3.12 -13.09 -1.58
C LEU A 16 -4.28 -13.30 -0.61
N ALA A 17 -5.49 -12.88 -0.98
CA ALA A 17 -6.69 -13.10 -0.17
C ALA A 17 -6.94 -14.59 0.10
N ARG A 18 -6.80 -15.45 -0.92
CA ARG A 18 -6.97 -16.90 -0.75
C ARG A 18 -5.87 -17.54 0.08
N VAL A 19 -4.62 -17.10 -0.07
CA VAL A 19 -3.48 -17.68 0.66
C VAL A 19 -3.47 -17.27 2.13
N PHE A 20 -3.76 -16.00 2.42
CA PHE A 20 -3.68 -15.47 3.78
C PHE A 20 -5.02 -15.58 4.54
N GLY A 21 -6.14 -15.80 3.85
CA GLY A 21 -7.44 -16.05 4.46
C GLY A 21 -7.81 -14.96 5.49
N GLY A 22 -8.05 -15.37 6.74
CA GLY A 22 -8.38 -14.44 7.84
C GLY A 22 -7.29 -13.42 8.20
N TYR A 23 -6.07 -13.59 7.70
CA TYR A 23 -4.98 -12.62 7.86
C TYR A 23 -4.89 -11.60 6.70
N TYR A 24 -5.81 -11.68 5.73
CA TYR A 24 -5.95 -10.70 4.66
C TYR A 24 -7.14 -9.78 4.94
N HIS A 25 -6.94 -8.48 4.74
CA HIS A 25 -8.01 -7.51 4.84
C HIS A 25 -7.90 -6.42 3.78
N CYS A 26 -9.04 -5.93 3.30
CA CYS A 26 -9.10 -4.86 2.32
C CYS A 26 -9.75 -3.63 2.95
N ILE A 27 -9.04 -2.51 2.96
CA ILE A 27 -9.54 -1.23 3.47
C ILE A 27 -9.89 -0.29 2.31
N GLN A 28 -10.85 0.60 2.56
CA GLN A 28 -11.17 1.69 1.61
C GLN A 28 -10.03 2.71 1.57
N SER A 29 -9.75 3.26 0.38
CA SER A 29 -8.67 4.24 0.17
C SER A 29 -8.83 5.52 0.98
N ASP A 30 -10.07 5.90 1.30
CA ASP A 30 -10.37 7.06 2.12
C ASP A 30 -9.83 6.93 3.56
N ASN A 31 -9.60 5.71 4.05
CA ASN A 31 -8.94 5.50 5.34
C ASN A 31 -7.48 5.98 5.37
N LEU A 32 -6.86 6.21 4.21
CA LEU A 32 -5.49 6.68 4.10
C LEU A 32 -5.39 8.14 3.64
N LYS A 33 -6.53 8.82 3.37
CA LYS A 33 -6.56 10.21 2.90
C LYS A 33 -6.68 11.21 4.07
N PRO A 34 -6.20 12.45 3.89
CA PRO A 34 -6.44 13.54 4.83
C PRO A 34 -7.93 13.83 4.97
N GLY A 35 -8.39 14.24 6.16
CA GLY A 35 -9.78 14.62 6.39
C GLY A 35 -10.73 13.45 6.69
N SER A 36 -10.31 12.19 6.53
CA SER A 36 -11.00 11.06 7.19
C SER A 36 -10.89 11.28 8.69
N SER A 37 -12.00 11.61 9.34
CA SER A 37 -12.03 12.19 10.69
C SER A 37 -11.17 11.38 11.67
N SER A 38 -10.09 12.00 12.16
CA SER A 38 -9.26 11.50 13.27
C SER A 38 -9.99 11.46 14.60
N ALA A 39 -11.21 12.00 14.67
CA ALA A 39 -12.02 12.11 15.88
C ALA A 39 -12.78 10.82 16.22
N ASN A 40 -13.09 9.97 15.23
CA ASN A 40 -13.76 8.71 15.46
C ASN A 40 -12.76 7.55 15.29
N PRO A 41 -12.58 6.68 16.30
CA PRO A 41 -11.83 5.44 16.10
C PRO A 41 -12.47 4.71 14.94
N THR A 42 -11.70 4.40 13.89
CA THR A 42 -12.15 3.51 12.83
C THR A 42 -11.87 2.09 13.34
N PRO A 43 -12.86 1.38 13.91
CA PRO A 43 -12.61 0.09 14.59
C PRO A 43 -12.05 -0.95 13.60
N ASP A 44 -12.38 -0.75 12.32
CA ASP A 44 -11.91 -1.54 11.19
C ASP A 44 -10.38 -1.44 11.02
N LEU A 45 -9.80 -0.24 11.15
CA LEU A 45 -8.33 -0.07 11.08
C LEU A 45 -7.64 -0.68 12.31
N ALA A 46 -8.21 -0.47 13.49
CA ALA A 46 -7.66 -0.98 14.75
C ALA A 46 -7.51 -2.50 14.72
N SER A 47 -8.60 -3.23 14.49
CA SER A 47 -8.60 -4.69 14.42
C SER A 47 -7.72 -5.22 13.28
N THR A 48 -7.74 -4.55 12.13
CA THR A 48 -6.97 -4.93 10.95
C THR A 48 -5.45 -4.87 11.18
N LEU A 49 -4.94 -3.87 11.90
CA LEU A 49 -3.50 -3.68 12.05
C LEU A 49 -2.80 -4.72 12.93
N PHE A 50 -3.54 -5.32 13.86
CA PHE A 50 -3.01 -6.30 14.81
C PHE A 50 -3.36 -7.74 14.45
N ASN A 51 -4.49 -7.97 13.81
CA ASN A 51 -4.94 -9.32 13.48
C ASN A 51 -4.64 -9.73 12.03
N CYS A 52 -4.28 -8.79 11.14
CA CYS A 52 -3.97 -9.09 9.75
C CYS A 52 -2.47 -8.95 9.44
N ARG A 53 -2.03 -9.69 8.41
CA ARG A 53 -0.66 -9.65 7.88
C ARG A 53 -0.59 -8.92 6.55
N ILE A 54 -1.66 -9.01 5.76
CA ILE A 54 -1.77 -8.35 4.47
C ILE A 54 -2.96 -7.41 4.51
N VAL A 55 -2.70 -6.13 4.27
CA VAL A 55 -3.73 -5.11 4.12
C VAL A 55 -3.64 -4.56 2.71
N THR A 56 -4.76 -4.56 1.99
CA THR A 56 -4.81 -4.02 0.63
C THR A 56 -5.73 -2.81 0.55
N THR A 57 -5.43 -1.90 -0.36
CA THR A 57 -6.34 -0.84 -0.79
C THR A 57 -6.23 -0.68 -2.30
N GLU A 58 -7.35 -0.42 -2.96
CA GLU A 58 -7.37 -0.13 -4.39
C GLU A 58 -7.49 1.38 -4.63
N GLU A 59 -7.03 1.83 -5.80
CA GLU A 59 -7.23 3.19 -6.32
C GLU A 59 -6.76 4.31 -5.37
N LEU A 60 -5.56 4.15 -4.81
CA LEU A 60 -4.98 5.16 -3.94
C LEU A 60 -4.34 6.28 -4.77
N GLU A 61 -5.02 7.42 -4.85
CA GLU A 61 -4.55 8.62 -5.54
C GLU A 61 -4.63 9.87 -4.64
N GLY A 62 -3.81 10.88 -4.96
CA GLY A 62 -3.78 12.17 -4.26
C GLY A 62 -2.88 12.18 -3.01
N LYS A 63 -3.17 13.13 -2.11
CA LYS A 63 -2.40 13.32 -0.87
C LYS A 63 -2.78 12.26 0.16
N LEU A 64 -1.78 11.76 0.88
CA LEU A 64 -1.96 10.77 1.95
C LEU A 64 -1.85 11.39 3.34
N ASN A 65 -2.51 10.76 4.31
CA ASN A 65 -2.33 11.05 5.72
C ASN A 65 -1.06 10.35 6.22
N GLU A 66 0.05 11.10 6.23
CA GLU A 66 1.35 10.60 6.66
C GLU A 66 1.33 9.97 8.05
N ASN A 67 0.59 10.54 9.00
CA ASN A 67 0.52 10.02 10.36
C ASN A 67 -0.12 8.63 10.37
N ARG A 68 -1.20 8.43 9.61
CA ARG A 68 -1.82 7.11 9.46
C ARG A 68 -0.86 6.13 8.78
N VAL A 69 -0.20 6.53 7.70
CA VAL A 69 0.75 5.64 7.03
C VAL A 69 1.92 5.27 7.95
N LYS A 70 2.46 6.23 8.73
CA LYS A 70 3.50 5.98 9.74
C LYS A 70 3.02 5.04 10.84
N GLN A 71 1.76 5.17 11.28
CA GLN A 71 1.16 4.27 12.27
C GLN A 71 1.00 2.84 11.74
N ILE A 72 0.65 2.66 10.46
CA ILE A 72 0.43 1.34 9.86
C ILE A 72 1.76 0.65 9.52
N THR A 73 2.72 1.41 9.00
CA THR A 73 4.01 0.89 8.50
C THR A 73 5.14 0.96 9.52
N GLY A 74 4.92 1.65 10.64
CA GLY A 74 5.93 1.86 11.67
C GLY A 74 6.08 0.68 12.61
N ASN A 75 7.29 0.50 13.15
CA ASN A 75 7.61 -0.47 14.20
C ASN A 75 7.39 0.10 15.62
N SER A 76 6.55 1.13 15.76
CA SER A 76 6.28 1.77 17.04
C SER A 76 4.97 1.25 17.62
N CYS A 77 4.87 1.23 18.95
CA CYS A 77 3.62 0.89 19.62
C CYS A 77 2.54 1.90 19.23
N VAL A 78 1.42 1.40 18.72
CA VAL A 78 0.23 2.19 18.42
C VAL A 78 -0.90 1.75 19.33
N THR A 79 -1.63 2.75 19.79
CA THR A 79 -2.82 2.56 20.61
C THR A 79 -4.04 2.45 19.69
N PHE A 80 -4.85 1.43 19.92
CA PHE A 80 -6.06 1.16 19.17
C PHE A 80 -7.23 0.84 20.10
N ARG A 81 -8.45 0.96 19.57
CA ARG A 81 -9.67 0.71 20.32
C ARG A 81 -10.74 0.17 19.38
N ASN A 82 -11.22 -1.03 19.64
CA ASN A 82 -12.42 -1.54 19.02
C ASN A 82 -13.67 -0.88 19.62
N MET A 83 -14.77 -0.92 18.89
CA MET A 83 -16.06 -0.47 19.42
C MET A 83 -16.41 -1.26 20.69
N TYR A 84 -16.86 -0.54 21.71
CA TYR A 84 -17.26 -1.09 23.02
C TYR A 84 -16.13 -1.75 23.83
N GLU A 85 -14.88 -1.70 23.37
CA GLU A 85 -13.72 -2.23 24.09
C GLU A 85 -12.86 -1.11 24.70
N SER A 86 -12.01 -1.50 25.65
CA SER A 86 -10.96 -0.63 26.19
C SER A 86 -9.84 -0.43 25.16
N SER A 87 -9.09 0.67 25.33
CA SER A 87 -7.95 0.93 24.47
C SER A 87 -6.82 -0.06 24.75
N GLN A 88 -6.24 -0.62 23.70
CA GLN A 88 -5.12 -1.55 23.77
C GLN A 88 -3.92 -0.99 23.00
N GLY A 89 -2.71 -1.35 23.41
CA GLY A 89 -1.47 -0.99 22.73
C GLY A 89 -0.85 -2.21 22.08
N GLY A 90 -0.28 -2.04 20.89
CA GLY A 90 0.47 -3.10 20.21
C GLY A 90 1.37 -2.56 19.12
N ILE A 91 2.24 -3.42 18.58
CA ILE A 91 3.03 -3.11 17.37
C ILE A 91 2.31 -3.69 16.15
N PRO A 92 2.06 -2.91 15.08
CA PRO A 92 1.40 -3.41 13.87
C PRO A 92 2.16 -4.57 13.26
N THR A 93 1.43 -5.58 12.77
CA THR A 93 2.04 -6.72 12.08
C THR A 93 1.69 -6.79 10.59
N ALA A 94 0.79 -5.91 10.16
CA ALA A 94 0.31 -5.82 8.79
C ALA A 94 1.32 -5.14 7.84
N LYS A 95 1.37 -5.62 6.59
CA LYS A 95 1.97 -4.90 5.46
C LYS A 95 0.88 -4.37 4.54
N LEU A 96 0.97 -3.08 4.22
CA LEU A 96 0.04 -2.39 3.33
C LEU A 96 0.48 -2.48 1.87
N PHE A 97 -0.41 -2.96 1.01
CA PHE A 97 -0.26 -2.97 -0.44
C PHE A 97 -1.34 -2.11 -1.08
N THR A 98 -0.97 -1.35 -2.10
CA THR A 98 -1.95 -0.59 -2.87
C THR A 98 -1.77 -0.78 -4.36
N THR A 99 -2.88 -0.86 -5.10
CA THR A 99 -2.88 -0.60 -6.53
C THR A 99 -3.14 0.87 -6.78
N THR A 100 -2.38 1.44 -7.71
CA THR A 100 -2.62 2.79 -8.17
C THR A 100 -2.24 2.95 -9.63
N ASN A 101 -2.92 3.89 -10.30
CA ASN A 101 -2.57 4.36 -11.63
C ASN A 101 -1.63 5.56 -11.50
N ASN A 102 -1.96 6.49 -10.61
CA ASN A 102 -1.15 7.66 -10.28
C ASN A 102 -0.52 7.52 -8.90
N LEU A 103 0.82 7.56 -8.84
CA LEU A 103 1.51 7.52 -7.55
C LEU A 103 0.97 8.62 -6.63
N PRO A 104 0.66 8.31 -5.37
CA PRO A 104 0.22 9.31 -4.41
C PRO A 104 1.30 10.38 -4.23
N ASP A 105 0.92 11.55 -3.73
CA ASP A 105 1.85 12.66 -3.54
C ASP A 105 2.86 12.33 -2.42
N CYS A 106 4.01 11.78 -2.82
CA CYS A 106 5.10 11.36 -1.93
C CYS A 106 6.00 12.53 -1.49
N ARG A 107 5.69 13.78 -1.85
CA ARG A 107 6.50 14.96 -1.46
C ARG A 107 6.38 15.32 0.03
N ALA A 108 5.66 14.50 0.79
CA ALA A 108 5.12 14.85 2.09
C ALA A 108 6.18 14.84 3.22
N THR A 109 7.20 13.96 3.17
CA THR A 109 8.45 14.03 3.98
C THR A 109 9.44 12.94 3.52
N GLU A 110 10.75 13.10 3.76
CA GLU A 110 11.76 12.04 3.53
C GLU A 110 11.38 10.74 4.26
N ALA A 111 10.98 10.84 5.53
CA ALA A 111 10.53 9.70 6.32
C ALA A 111 9.34 8.94 5.71
N PHE A 112 8.46 9.63 4.97
CA PHE A 112 7.37 8.95 4.26
C PHE A 112 7.90 8.16 3.05
N GLN A 113 8.90 8.69 2.34
CA GLN A 113 9.48 8.06 1.15
C GLN A 113 10.20 6.75 1.48
N ASP A 114 10.84 6.66 2.64
CA ASP A 114 11.50 5.43 3.13
C ASP A 114 10.52 4.26 3.35
N ARG A 115 9.22 4.56 3.50
CA ARG A 115 8.18 3.56 3.78
C ARG A 115 7.45 3.07 2.52
N VAL A 116 7.66 3.71 1.37
CA VAL A 116 6.87 3.46 0.16
C VAL A 116 7.74 2.86 -0.95
N VAL A 117 7.41 1.63 -1.34
CA VAL A 117 8.06 0.96 -2.48
C VAL A 117 7.08 0.84 -3.65
N ALA A 118 7.40 1.52 -4.75
CA ALA A 118 6.67 1.36 -6.00
C ALA A 118 7.10 0.07 -6.72
N ILE A 119 6.18 -0.89 -6.83
CA ILE A 119 6.36 -2.11 -7.63
C ILE A 119 5.68 -1.90 -9.00
N PRO A 120 6.44 -1.90 -10.11
CA PRO A 120 5.90 -1.72 -11.45
C PRO A 120 5.33 -3.03 -12.01
N PHE A 121 4.08 -2.97 -12.47
CA PHE A 121 3.38 -4.06 -13.17
C PHE A 121 3.31 -3.69 -14.65
N MET A 122 4.33 -4.13 -15.38
CA MET A 122 4.50 -3.77 -16.78
C MET A 122 3.71 -4.68 -17.72
N SER A 123 3.54 -5.95 -17.36
CA SER A 123 2.89 -6.96 -18.21
C SER A 123 1.42 -6.64 -18.46
N ARG A 124 0.98 -6.77 -19.70
CA ARG A 124 -0.42 -6.59 -20.11
C ARG A 124 -1.00 -7.93 -20.57
N PHE A 125 -2.05 -8.38 -19.92
CA PHE A 125 -2.75 -9.62 -20.27
C PHE A 125 -3.88 -9.31 -21.25
N VAL A 126 -3.68 -9.68 -22.53
CA VAL A 126 -4.64 -9.44 -23.62
C VAL A 126 -4.81 -10.71 -24.46
N ASN A 127 -5.99 -10.89 -25.06
CA ASN A 127 -6.31 -12.07 -25.88
C ASN A 127 -5.40 -12.20 -27.12
N LYS A 128 -4.89 -11.09 -27.66
CA LYS A 128 -3.93 -11.06 -28.76
C LYS A 128 -2.66 -10.34 -28.28
N PRO A 129 -1.67 -11.08 -27.74
CA PRO A 129 -0.44 -10.47 -27.28
C PRO A 129 0.32 -9.90 -28.48
N HIS A 130 0.54 -8.58 -28.47
CA HIS A 130 1.54 -7.99 -29.34
C HIS A 130 2.90 -8.14 -28.65
N ARG A 131 3.95 -8.59 -29.36
CA ARG A 131 5.31 -8.66 -28.84
C ARG A 131 5.69 -7.27 -28.32
N SER A 132 5.72 -7.09 -27.01
CA SER A 132 5.90 -5.78 -26.39
C SER A 132 7.24 -5.20 -26.82
N LYS A 133 7.23 -4.02 -27.46
CA LYS A 133 8.39 -3.14 -27.50
C LYS A 133 8.51 -2.49 -26.11
N TYR A 134 9.00 -3.21 -25.10
CA TYR A 134 9.55 -2.50 -23.95
C TYR A 134 10.78 -1.76 -24.45
N GLY A 135 10.60 -0.49 -24.81
CA GLY A 135 11.70 0.39 -25.16
C GLY A 135 12.55 0.64 -23.92
N SER A 136 13.84 0.89 -24.13
CA SER A 136 14.82 1.25 -23.10
C SER A 136 14.32 2.29 -22.09
N THR A 137 13.41 3.18 -22.51
CA THR A 137 12.92 4.35 -21.76
C THR A 137 12.12 4.02 -20.49
N ASP A 138 11.29 2.96 -20.50
CA ASP A 138 10.52 2.58 -19.30
C ASP A 138 11.40 1.86 -18.27
N MET A 139 12.40 1.10 -18.74
CA MET A 139 13.42 0.48 -17.90
C MET A 139 14.37 1.54 -17.32
N GLU A 140 14.72 2.58 -18.08
CA GLU A 140 15.52 3.73 -17.62
C GLU A 140 14.80 4.53 -16.52
N ARG A 141 13.49 4.79 -16.66
CA ARG A 141 12.69 5.45 -15.62
C ARG A 141 12.56 4.61 -14.35
N MET A 142 12.51 3.29 -14.49
CA MET A 142 12.54 2.34 -13.37
C MET A 142 13.92 2.31 -12.69
N ASN A 143 14.98 2.23 -13.49
CA ASN A 143 16.36 2.23 -13.01
C ASN A 143 16.72 3.55 -12.34
N MET A 144 16.20 4.70 -12.79
CA MET A 144 16.33 5.96 -12.04
C MET A 144 15.70 5.82 -10.65
N TRP A 145 14.47 5.30 -10.54
CA TRP A 145 13.78 5.14 -9.24
C TRP A 145 14.38 4.07 -8.32
N TRP A 146 15.01 3.04 -8.89
CA TRP A 146 15.70 1.99 -8.13
C TRP A 146 17.12 2.41 -7.75
N ASN A 147 17.90 2.99 -8.67
CA ASN A 147 19.28 3.41 -8.41
C ASN A 147 19.36 4.61 -7.46
N ASP A 148 18.37 5.52 -7.44
CA ASP A 148 18.32 6.60 -6.44
C ASP A 148 18.04 6.07 -5.02
N ARG A 149 17.71 4.78 -4.86
CA ARG A 149 17.36 4.15 -3.58
C ARG A 149 18.26 2.99 -3.16
N THR A 150 19.21 2.54 -3.99
CA THR A 150 20.10 1.40 -3.67
C THR A 150 21.41 1.75 -2.96
N LEU A 151 21.58 2.98 -2.45
CA LEU A 151 22.71 3.33 -1.58
C LEU A 151 22.33 3.42 -0.09
N GLY A 152 21.26 2.77 0.33
CA GLY A 152 20.81 2.78 1.73
C GLY A 152 20.27 1.44 2.22
N VAL A 153 21.19 0.53 2.56
CA VAL A 153 21.06 -0.46 3.66
C VAL A 153 19.96 -1.54 3.50
N PHE A 154 20.41 -2.77 3.21
CA PHE A 154 19.83 -3.98 3.82
C PHE A 154 20.26 -4.06 5.29
#